data_AF-A0A9E1N496-F1
#
_entry.id   AF-A0A9E1N496-F1
#
_cell.length_a   1.000
_cell.length_b   1.000
_cell.length_c   1.000
_cell.angle_alpha   90.00
_cell.angle_beta   90.00
_cell.angle_gamma   90.00
#
_symmetry.space_group_name_H-M   'P 1'
#
loop_
_entity.id
_entity.type
_entity.pdbx_description
1 polymer ?
#
loop_
_entity_poly.entity_id
_entity_poly.type
_entity_poly.pdbx_seq_one_letter_code
_entity_poly.pdbx_strand_id
1 'polypeptide(L)'
;MAKSNSVRQIREAKMMSKAELARKADVTVQTIDRIEKGNDCRLDTKRKIILALGYKLVDRTRIFDSENDNSISETKKIKTKIN
;
A
#
# COMPACT_ATOMS: atom_id res chain seq x y z
N MET A 1 -9.79 6.95 -16.80
CA MET A 1 -9.35 7.86 -15.71
C MET A 1 -8.42 7.06 -14.82
N ALA A 2 -7.19 7.54 -14.58
CA ALA A 2 -6.23 6.84 -13.74
C ALA A 2 -6.76 6.79 -12.30
N LYS A 3 -6.81 5.61 -11.70
CA LYS A 3 -7.33 5.44 -10.34
C LYS A 3 -6.32 6.05 -9.36
N SER A 4 -6.74 7.05 -8.61
CA SER A 4 -5.94 7.71 -7.59
C SER A 4 -5.55 6.71 -6.49
N ASN A 5 -4.26 6.53 -6.24
CA ASN A 5 -3.72 5.60 -5.24
C ASN A 5 -2.84 6.33 -4.22
N SER A 6 -2.73 5.76 -3.02
CA SER A 6 -1.93 6.32 -1.91
C SER A 6 -0.55 5.66 -1.79
N VAL A 7 -0.17 4.79 -2.74
CA VAL A 7 1.08 4.00 -2.68
C VAL A 7 2.30 4.92 -2.61
N ARG A 8 2.34 5.96 -3.46
CA ARG A 8 3.43 6.93 -3.48
C ARG A 8 3.57 7.66 -2.15
N GLN A 9 2.45 8.16 -1.60
CA GLN A 9 2.43 8.90 -0.34
C GLN A 9 2.90 8.02 0.83
N ILE A 10 2.43 6.77 0.90
CA ILE A 10 2.84 5.83 1.93
C ILE A 10 4.32 5.48 1.82
N ARG A 11 4.82 5.31 0.58
CA ARG A 11 6.24 5.05 0.33
C ARG A 11 7.11 6.21 0.82
N GLU A 12 6.74 7.45 0.48
CA GLU A 12 7.45 8.67 0.89
C GLU A 12 7.38 8.87 2.42
N ALA A 13 6.22 8.64 3.03
CA ALA A 13 6.04 8.70 4.49
C ALA A 13 6.92 7.68 5.25
N LYS A 14 7.26 6.55 4.62
CA LYS A 14 8.17 5.53 5.18
C LYS A 14 9.62 5.73 4.76
N MET A 15 9.96 6.85 4.10
CA MET A 15 11.30 7.14 3.57
C MET A 15 11.88 6.00 2.72
N MET A 16 11.02 5.29 1.97
CA MET A 16 11.47 4.24 1.04
C MET A 16 11.64 4.80 -0.37
N SER A 17 12.72 4.41 -1.02
CA SER A 17 12.88 4.58 -2.47
C SER A 17 12.02 3.58 -3.25
N LYS A 18 11.76 3.88 -4.53
CA LYS A 18 11.03 2.98 -5.43
C LYS A 18 11.72 1.62 -5.56
N ALA A 19 13.06 1.63 -5.60
CA ALA A 19 13.87 0.43 -5.67
C ALA A 19 13.77 -0.42 -4.39
N GLU A 20 13.72 0.21 -3.22
CA GLU A 20 13.54 -0.52 -1.95
C GLU A 20 12.17 -1.16 -1.84
N LEU A 21 11.12 -0.42 -2.21
CA LEU A 21 9.77 -0.99 -2.23
C LEU A 21 9.69 -2.17 -3.21
N ALA A 22 10.27 -2.03 -4.39
CA ALA A 22 10.33 -3.08 -5.41
C ALA A 22 11.06 -4.34 -4.89
N ARG A 23 12.22 -4.17 -4.22
CA ARG A 23 12.96 -5.27 -3.59
C ARG A 23 12.16 -5.97 -2.49
N LYS A 24 11.52 -5.20 -1.61
CA LYS A 24 10.70 -5.77 -0.52
C LYS A 24 9.44 -6.48 -1.01
N ALA A 25 8.83 -5.96 -2.08
CA ALA A 25 7.63 -6.53 -2.68
C ALA A 25 7.94 -7.59 -3.74
N ASP A 26 9.21 -7.95 -3.97
CA ASP A 26 9.60 -8.94 -4.97
C ASP A 26 8.97 -8.64 -6.36
N VAL A 27 9.12 -7.39 -6.80
CA VAL A 27 8.65 -6.89 -8.10
C VAL A 27 9.67 -5.95 -8.73
N THR A 28 9.46 -5.61 -10.00
CA THR A 28 10.33 -4.66 -10.70
C THR A 28 9.99 -3.21 -10.36
N VAL A 29 10.99 -2.33 -10.39
CA VAL A 29 10.82 -0.88 -10.18
C VAL A 29 9.81 -0.28 -11.16
N GLN A 30 9.84 -0.71 -12.43
CA GLN A 30 8.88 -0.31 -13.46
C GLN A 30 7.43 -0.68 -13.09
N THR A 31 7.23 -1.78 -12.37
CA THR A 31 5.91 -2.19 -11.89
C THR A 31 5.42 -1.26 -10.79
N ILE A 32 6.28 -0.87 -9.84
CA ILE A 32 5.96 0.14 -8.83
C ILE A 32 5.63 1.48 -9.50
N ASP A 33 6.42 1.92 -10.48
CA ASP A 33 6.16 3.17 -11.21
C ASP A 33 4.81 3.18 -11.92
N ARG A 34 4.44 2.06 -12.57
CA ARG A 34 3.12 1.92 -13.22
C ARG A 34 1.99 2.00 -12.20
N ILE A 35 2.17 1.36 -11.05
CA ILE A 35 1.18 1.33 -9.98
C ILE A 35 1.01 2.71 -9.35
N GLU A 36 2.11 3.43 -9.07
CA GLU A 36 2.04 4.81 -8.58
C GLU A 36 1.32 5.75 -9.56
N LYS A 37 1.42 5.48 -10.87
CA LYS A 37 0.67 6.20 -11.93
C LYS A 37 -0.81 5.81 -12.03
N GLY A 38 -1.30 4.87 -11.23
CA GLY A 38 -2.70 4.46 -11.21
C GLY A 38 -3.07 3.38 -12.25
N ASN A 39 -2.08 2.65 -12.77
CA ASN A 39 -2.34 1.49 -13.62
C ASN A 39 -2.74 0.28 -12.78
N ASP A 40 -3.61 -0.55 -13.34
CA ASP A 40 -3.98 -1.80 -12.71
C ASP A 40 -2.84 -2.83 -12.70
N CYS A 41 -2.83 -3.66 -11.67
CA CYS A 41 -1.87 -4.73 -11.49
C CYS A 41 -2.54 -5.98 -10.94
N ARG A 42 -1.85 -7.13 -11.06
CA ARG A 42 -2.35 -8.41 -10.58
C ARG A 42 -2.60 -8.36 -9.07
N LEU A 43 -3.61 -9.09 -8.61
CA LEU A 43 -3.92 -9.21 -7.17
C LEU A 43 -2.72 -9.69 -6.36
N ASP A 44 -1.91 -10.59 -6.91
CA ASP A 44 -0.67 -11.06 -6.30
C ASP A 44 0.31 -9.90 -6.04
N THR A 45 0.55 -9.06 -7.05
CA THR A 45 1.37 -7.86 -6.92
C THR A 45 0.82 -6.88 -5.87
N LYS A 46 -0.50 -6.67 -5.83
CA LYS A 46 -1.13 -5.84 -4.79
C LYS A 46 -0.84 -6.40 -3.40
N ARG A 47 -0.96 -7.72 -3.19
CA ARG A 47 -0.65 -8.39 -1.92
C ARG A 47 0.81 -8.20 -1.51
N LYS A 48 1.76 -8.43 -2.43
CA LYS A 48 3.19 -8.26 -2.14
C LYS A 48 3.53 -6.82 -1.73
N ILE A 49 2.95 -5.82 -2.41
CA ILE A 49 3.17 -4.40 -2.10
C ILE A 49 2.60 -4.03 -0.73
N ILE A 50 1.38 -4.49 -0.40
CA ILE A 50 0.77 -4.24 0.91
C ILE A 50 1.66 -4.75 2.04
N LEU A 51 2.15 -5.99 1.89
CA LEU A 51 3.05 -6.62 2.86
C LEU A 51 4.39 -5.88 2.94
N ALA A 52 4.96 -5.47 1.81
CA ALA A 52 6.21 -4.69 1.76
C ALA A 52 6.10 -3.31 2.42
N LEU A 53 4.91 -2.69 2.34
CA LEU A 53 4.60 -1.45 3.04
C LEU A 53 4.31 -1.68 4.54
N GLY A 54 4.19 -2.94 4.99
CA GLY A 54 3.93 -3.30 6.38
C GLY A 54 2.47 -3.13 6.80
N TYR A 55 1.54 -3.26 5.85
CA TYR A 55 0.09 -3.23 6.10
C TYR A 55 -0.50 -4.63 6.02
N LYS A 56 -1.75 -4.78 6.48
CA LYS A 56 -2.50 -6.02 6.35
C LYS A 56 -3.23 -6.04 5.02
N LEU A 57 -3.51 -7.24 4.50
CA LEU A 57 -4.24 -7.43 3.24
C LEU A 57 -5.64 -6.78 3.25
N VAL A 58 -6.22 -6.57 4.42
CA VAL A 58 -7.49 -5.86 4.61
C VAL A 58 -7.39 -4.36 4.28
N ASP A 59 -6.20 -3.77 4.43
CA ASP A 59 -5.95 -2.35 4.14
C ASP A 59 -5.79 -2.07 2.63
N ARG A 60 -6.04 -3.07 1.77
CA ARG A 60 -5.87 -2.95 0.31
C ARG A 60 -6.69 -1.78 -0.27
N THR A 61 -7.91 -1.60 0.22
CA THR A 61 -8.84 -0.56 -0.24
C THR A 61 -8.28 0.80 0.12
N ARG A 62 -7.79 0.99 1.34
CA ARG A 62 -7.14 2.23 1.77
C ARG A 62 -5.89 2.59 0.95
N ILE A 63 -5.15 1.59 0.45
CA ILE A 63 -3.88 1.81 -0.27
C ILE A 63 -4.10 2.06 -1.77
N PHE A 64 -5.04 1.34 -2.39
CA PHE A 64 -5.27 1.34 -3.85
C PHE A 64 -6.56 2.05 -4.30
N ASP A 65 -7.52 2.28 -3.41
CA ASP A 65 -8.83 2.86 -3.71
C ASP A 65 -9.07 4.10 -2.83
N SER A 66 -8.73 5.28 -3.36
CA SER A 66 -8.92 6.55 -2.63
C SER A 66 -10.36 7.10 -2.63
N GLU A 67 -11.30 6.46 -3.33
CA GLU A 67 -12.69 6.97 -3.51
C GLU A 67 -13.81 6.02 -3.05
N ASN A 68 -13.52 4.95 -2.31
CA ASN A 68 -14.57 4.15 -1.67
C ASN A 68 -14.33 4.08 -0.17
N ASP A 69 -14.62 5.19 0.50
CA ASP A 69 -14.82 5.21 1.93
C ASP A 69 -16.21 4.63 2.22
N ASN A 70 -16.31 3.30 2.22
CA ASN A 70 -17.45 2.60 2.81
C ASN A 70 -17.08 1.16 3.22
N SER A 71 -17.01 0.98 4.54
CA SER A 71 -17.09 -0.25 5.34
C SER A 71 -15.80 -1.02 5.72
N ILE A 72 -15.48 -0.91 7.03
CA ILE A 72 -14.90 -1.93 7.94
C ILE A 72 -13.37 -2.14 7.81
N SER A 73 -12.49 -1.86 8.77
CA SER A 73 -12.56 -2.11 10.23
C SER A 73 -11.36 -1.50 10.96
N GLU A 74 -11.65 -0.94 12.13
CA GLU A 74 -10.72 -0.78 13.25
C GLU A 74 -9.98 -2.10 13.54
N THR A 75 -8.65 -2.15 13.44
CA THR A 75 -7.89 -3.12 14.24
C THR A 75 -6.76 -2.45 15.03
N LYS A 76 -7.11 -2.14 16.28
CA LYS A 76 -6.25 -2.10 17.48
C LYS A 76 -5.29 -0.90 17.65
N LYS A 77 -5.88 0.24 18.06
CA LYS A 77 -5.34 1.03 19.18
C LYS A 77 -5.71 0.36 20.51
N ILE A 78 -5.03 -0.71 20.94
CA ILE A 78 -5.04 -1.19 22.34
C ILE A 78 -3.73 -1.99 22.50
N LYS A 79 -2.69 -1.65 23.29
CA LYS A 79 -2.57 -0.87 24.54
C LYS A 79 -1.23 -0.11 24.59
N THR A 80 -1.29 1.19 24.87
CA THR A 80 -0.22 1.93 25.57
C THR A 80 -0.76 2.25 26.98
N LYS A 81 0.15 2.33 27.97
CA LYS A 81 -0.02 2.56 29.42
C LYS A 81 -0.14 1.26 30.23
N ILE A 82 0.92 0.80 30.90
CA ILE A 82 1.51 1.33 32.16
C ILE A 82 0.47 1.28 33.28
N ASN A 83 0.49 0.20 34.06
CA ASN A 83 0.80 0.18 35.49
C ASN A 83 1.03 -1.28 35.90
#